data_AF-A0A3N1VAX5-F1
#
_entry.id   AF-A0A3N1VAX5-F1
#
_cell.length_a   1.000
_cell.length_b   1.000
_cell.length_c   1.000
_cell.angle_alpha   90.00
_cell.angle_beta   90.00
_cell.angle_gamma   90.00
#
_symmetry.space_group_name_H-M   'P 1'
#
loop_
_entity.id
_entity.type
_entity.pdbx_description
1 polymer ?
#
loop_
_entity_poly.entity_id
_entity_poly.type
_entity_poly.pdbx_seq_one_letter_code
_entity_poly.pdbx_strand_id
1 'polypeptide(L)'
;MGIVRVPVKIVALIVVLPVRVVWDLLVACGRAARRHVLGPFCAYVLQPALRGIGRVLTVLLELVFVWPWIGLWRYLLQPLYAYLLAPVGRGLYAYLLRPLGEALAWAGRGGMRYLLAPLAKGVAWLLRVLAMTLFVWPWVGLWRYVLVPVGRGLAWAGAVSYRYVLTPVGQALAWTGALFYRYLLRPLGLGVYRYLLAPLGQALVWAWHVAGRIVRAVWRGVRLVGWVLVGLPAAQVYRYVLTPVGHVVRDVWRTVRNTVREVRAEVRKALFGSPAREPARSRARTLGSTTAVGETPSAPEISWRKRG
;
A
#
# COMPACT_ATOMS: atom_id res chain seq x y z
N MET A 1 -23.49 25.45 -47.34
CA MET A 1 -22.11 25.19 -46.87
C MET A 1 -21.98 24.32 -45.60
N GLY A 2 -23.07 23.88 -44.94
CA GLY A 2 -22.99 23.12 -43.67
C GLY A 2 -22.97 21.58 -43.77
N ILE A 3 -23.39 21.00 -44.91
CA ILE A 3 -23.62 19.55 -45.03
C ILE A 3 -22.32 18.76 -45.26
N VAL A 4 -21.31 19.36 -45.91
CA VAL A 4 -20.04 18.69 -46.26
C VAL A 4 -19.09 18.54 -45.06
N ARG A 5 -19.27 19.31 -43.98
CA ARG A 5 -18.41 19.21 -42.78
C ARG A 5 -18.79 18.06 -41.84
N VAL A 6 -20.02 17.57 -41.94
CA VAL A 6 -20.53 16.44 -41.15
C VAL A 6 -19.78 15.13 -41.47
N PRO A 7 -19.62 14.70 -42.75
CA PRO A 7 -18.90 13.48 -43.06
C PRO A 7 -17.40 13.57 -42.70
N VAL A 8 -16.76 14.72 -42.92
CA VAL A 8 -15.35 14.92 -42.54
C VAL A 8 -15.13 14.79 -41.03
N LYS A 9 -16.06 15.29 -40.21
CA LYS A 9 -16.01 15.12 -38.75
C LYS A 9 -16.21 13.67 -38.32
N ILE A 10 -17.08 12.92 -39.00
CA ILE A 10 -17.31 11.49 -38.71
C ILE A 10 -16.06 10.67 -39.04
N VAL A 11 -15.44 10.91 -40.20
CA VAL A 11 -14.21 10.22 -40.62
C VAL A 11 -13.05 10.58 -39.69
N ALA A 12 -12.89 11.86 -39.34
CA ALA A 12 -11.90 12.29 -38.35
C ALA A 12 -12.15 11.64 -36.99
N LEU A 13 -13.40 11.48 -36.55
CA LEU A 13 -13.70 10.79 -35.30
C LEU A 13 -13.35 9.30 -35.36
N ILE A 14 -13.69 8.62 -36.45
CA ILE A 14 -13.39 7.20 -36.66
C ILE A 14 -11.89 6.93 -36.67
N VAL A 15 -11.07 7.87 -37.16
CA VAL A 15 -9.60 7.69 -37.22
C VAL A 15 -8.92 8.20 -35.95
N VAL A 16 -9.31 9.36 -35.43
CA VAL A 16 -8.63 10.00 -34.29
C VAL A 16 -8.99 9.31 -32.98
N LEU A 17 -10.21 8.83 -32.81
CA LEU A 17 -10.65 8.18 -31.57
C LEU A 17 -9.88 6.88 -31.29
N PRO A 18 -9.68 5.94 -32.23
CA PRO A 18 -8.87 4.76 -31.98
C PRO A 18 -7.39 5.11 -31.79
N VAL A 19 -6.83 6.05 -32.55
CA VAL A 19 -5.45 6.51 -32.36
C VAL A 19 -5.26 7.08 -30.95
N ARG A 20 -6.25 7.79 -30.43
CA ARG A 20 -6.21 8.40 -29.09
C ARG A 20 -6.39 7.38 -27.98
N VAL A 21 -7.26 6.39 -28.18
CA VAL A 21 -7.40 5.25 -27.27
C VAL A 21 -6.12 4.42 -27.22
N VAL A 22 -5.50 4.17 -28.37
CA VAL A 22 -4.19 3.51 -28.46
C VAL A 22 -3.12 4.32 -27.74
N TRP A 23 -3.13 5.64 -27.88
CA TRP A 23 -2.20 6.53 -27.18
C TRP A 23 -2.41 6.55 -25.66
N ASP A 24 -3.66 6.65 -25.20
CA ASP A 24 -3.96 6.61 -23.77
C ASP A 24 -3.64 5.24 -23.14
N LEU A 25 -3.84 4.14 -23.88
CA LEU A 25 -3.40 2.80 -23.49
C LEU A 25 -1.88 2.70 -23.44
N LEU A 26 -1.16 3.25 -24.42
CA LEU A 26 0.29 3.29 -24.45
C LEU A 26 0.86 4.09 -23.27
N VAL A 27 0.27 5.24 -22.97
CA VAL A 27 0.71 6.09 -21.87
C VAL A 27 0.32 5.49 -20.51
N ALA A 28 -0.84 4.84 -20.39
CA ALA A 28 -1.24 4.11 -19.20
C ALA A 28 -0.34 2.89 -18.98
N CYS A 29 -0.02 2.14 -20.05
CA CYS A 29 0.93 1.04 -20.02
C CYS A 29 2.34 1.53 -19.65
N GLY A 30 2.80 2.65 -20.22
CA GLY A 30 4.07 3.29 -19.86
C GLY A 30 4.12 3.79 -18.42
N ARG A 31 3.02 4.32 -17.87
CA ARG A 31 2.91 4.72 -16.45
C ARG A 31 2.85 3.52 -15.51
N ALA A 32 2.13 2.48 -15.88
CA ALA A 32 2.07 1.23 -15.14
C ALA A 32 3.43 0.52 -15.14
N ALA A 33 4.08 0.42 -16.30
CA ALA A 33 5.45 -0.10 -16.44
C ALA A 33 6.44 0.74 -15.64
N ARG A 34 6.29 2.07 -15.61
CA ARG A 34 7.19 2.92 -14.81
C ARG A 34 7.00 2.73 -13.31
N ARG A 35 5.76 2.55 -12.82
CA ARG A 35 5.48 2.35 -11.39
C ARG A 35 5.76 0.94 -10.91
N HIS A 36 5.43 -0.08 -11.70
CA HIS A 36 5.52 -1.47 -11.28
C HIS A 36 6.77 -2.20 -11.75
N VAL A 37 7.43 -1.73 -12.81
CA VAL A 37 8.66 -2.36 -13.32
C VAL A 37 9.84 -1.44 -13.08
N LEU A 38 9.88 -0.24 -13.67
CA LEU A 38 11.06 0.62 -13.58
C LEU A 38 11.30 1.18 -12.18
N GLY A 39 10.26 1.52 -11.43
CA GLY A 39 10.36 1.98 -10.04
C GLY A 39 11.07 0.99 -9.12
N PRO A 40 10.52 -0.23 -8.95
CA PRO A 40 11.17 -1.25 -8.13
C PRO A 40 12.49 -1.74 -8.73
N PHE A 41 12.63 -1.84 -10.07
CA PHE A 41 13.89 -2.28 -10.67
C PHE A 41 15.01 -1.24 -10.51
N CYS A 42 14.71 0.06 -10.61
CA CYS A 42 15.69 1.11 -10.30
C CYS A 42 16.09 1.10 -8.83
N ALA A 43 15.16 0.92 -7.91
CA ALA A 43 15.43 0.94 -6.47
C ALA A 43 16.17 -0.33 -5.99
N TYR A 44 15.73 -1.50 -6.43
CA TYR A 44 16.25 -2.79 -5.94
C TYR A 44 17.40 -3.37 -6.75
N VAL A 45 17.55 -3.01 -8.03
CA VAL A 45 18.60 -3.58 -8.88
C VAL A 45 19.62 -2.51 -9.25
N LEU A 46 19.16 -1.38 -9.80
CA LEU A 46 20.08 -0.35 -10.31
C LEU A 46 20.82 0.38 -9.19
N GLN A 47 20.14 0.69 -8.08
CA GLN A 47 20.74 1.40 -6.95
C GLN A 47 21.84 0.59 -6.24
N PRO A 48 21.64 -0.69 -5.88
CA PRO A 48 22.71 -1.52 -5.34
C PRO A 48 23.77 -1.87 -6.39
N ALA A 49 23.40 -2.06 -7.67
CA ALA A 49 24.38 -2.27 -8.73
C ALA A 49 25.30 -1.05 -8.91
N LEU A 50 24.77 0.17 -8.94
CA LEU A 50 25.57 1.40 -9.03
C LEU A 50 26.47 1.60 -7.80
N ARG A 51 25.98 1.29 -6.59
CA ARG A 51 26.81 1.32 -5.38
C ARG A 51 27.89 0.24 -5.38
N GLY A 52 27.56 -0.95 -5.89
CA GLY A 52 28.49 -2.05 -6.08
C GLY A 52 29.59 -1.68 -7.07
N ILE A 53 29.22 -1.17 -8.24
CA ILE A 53 30.15 -0.67 -9.26
C ILE A 53 31.00 0.47 -8.69
N GLY A 54 30.42 1.41 -7.96
CA GLY A 54 31.15 2.51 -7.32
C GLY A 54 32.20 2.01 -6.33
N ARG A 55 31.86 1.02 -5.49
CA ARG A 55 32.81 0.36 -4.58
C ARG A 55 33.89 -0.43 -5.32
N VAL A 56 33.50 -1.21 -6.32
CA VAL A 56 34.44 -2.00 -7.12
C VAL A 56 35.40 -1.07 -7.84
N LEU A 57 34.93 0.04 -8.41
CA LEU A 57 35.75 1.02 -9.09
C LEU A 57 36.70 1.75 -8.12
N THR A 58 36.24 2.09 -6.91
CA THR A 58 37.12 2.69 -5.90
C THR A 58 38.18 1.71 -5.42
N VAL A 59 37.81 0.46 -5.16
CA VAL A 59 38.76 -0.59 -4.78
C VAL A 59 39.74 -0.86 -5.93
N LEU A 60 39.28 -0.94 -7.19
CA LEU A 60 40.16 -1.08 -8.35
C LEU A 60 41.10 0.11 -8.48
N LEU A 61 40.61 1.34 -8.30
CA LEU A 61 41.44 2.54 -8.36
C LEU A 61 42.50 2.52 -7.25
N GLU A 62 42.12 2.16 -6.03
CA GLU A 62 43.04 2.05 -4.89
C GLU A 62 44.05 0.92 -5.10
N LEU A 63 43.60 -0.23 -5.62
CA LEU A 63 44.44 -1.38 -5.92
C LEU A 63 45.37 -1.16 -7.12
N VAL A 64 44.97 -0.35 -8.11
CA VAL A 64 45.78 -0.06 -9.30
C VAL A 64 46.71 1.13 -9.07
N PHE A 65 46.32 2.10 -8.24
CA PHE A 65 47.10 3.32 -8.06
C PHE A 65 47.95 3.29 -6.79
N VAL A 66 47.36 2.88 -5.66
CA VAL A 66 48.01 2.94 -4.34
C VAL A 66 48.89 1.72 -4.10
N TRP A 67 48.40 0.52 -4.45
CA TRP A 67 49.13 -0.72 -4.21
C TRP A 67 50.43 -0.87 -5.02
N PRO A 68 50.51 -0.48 -6.31
CA PRO A 68 51.75 -0.55 -7.06
C PRO A 68 52.77 0.46 -6.55
N TRP A 69 52.32 1.61 -6.08
CA TRP A 69 53.20 2.60 -5.47
C TRP A 69 53.75 2.13 -4.11
N ILE A 70 52.90 1.50 -3.28
CA ILE A 70 53.32 0.87 -2.01
C ILE A 70 54.29 -0.28 -2.29
N GLY A 71 54.01 -1.11 -3.31
CA GLY A 71 54.87 -2.20 -3.76
C GLY A 71 56.21 -1.67 -4.26
N LEU A 72 56.21 -0.64 -5.11
CA LEU A 72 57.42 0.02 -5.61
C LEU A 72 58.25 0.59 -4.46
N TRP A 73 57.61 1.18 -3.46
CA TRP A 73 58.31 1.70 -2.29
C TRP A 73 58.95 0.59 -1.43
N ARG A 74 58.20 -0.49 -1.13
CA ARG A 74 58.67 -1.60 -0.29
C ARG A 74 59.63 -2.54 -0.99
N TYR A 75 59.49 -2.76 -2.30
CA TYR A 75 60.27 -3.75 -3.05
C TYR A 75 61.35 -3.15 -3.95
N LEU A 76 61.26 -1.87 -4.32
CA LEU A 76 62.33 -1.19 -5.05
C LEU A 76 63.08 -0.22 -4.16
N LEU A 77 62.42 0.76 -3.54
CA LEU A 77 63.14 1.78 -2.76
C LEU A 77 63.75 1.24 -1.47
N GLN A 78 63.01 0.44 -0.70
CA GLN A 78 63.49 -0.07 0.58
C GLN A 78 64.71 -1.01 0.45
N PRO A 79 64.73 -2.02 -0.46
CA PRO A 79 65.91 -2.85 -0.63
C PRO A 79 67.02 -2.11 -1.37
N LEU A 80 66.74 -1.22 -2.32
CA LEU A 80 67.79 -0.42 -2.97
C LEU A 80 68.51 0.48 -1.96
N TYR A 81 67.77 1.07 -1.02
CA TYR A 81 68.35 1.81 0.12
C TYR A 81 69.16 0.88 1.04
N ALA A 82 68.63 -0.30 1.38
CA ALA A 82 69.31 -1.26 2.25
C ALA A 82 70.55 -1.91 1.60
N TYR A 83 70.55 -2.15 0.28
CA TYR A 83 71.63 -2.82 -0.43
C TYR A 83 72.68 -1.86 -1.02
N LEU A 84 72.33 -0.62 -1.39
CA LEU A 84 73.34 0.37 -1.82
C LEU A 84 73.88 1.20 -0.65
N LEU A 85 73.01 1.75 0.21
CA LEU A 85 73.47 2.68 1.26
C LEU A 85 74.00 1.95 2.51
N ALA A 86 73.47 0.78 2.87
CA ALA A 86 73.90 0.11 4.11
C ALA A 86 75.29 -0.56 4.03
N PRO A 87 75.75 -1.17 2.92
CA PRO A 87 77.11 -1.70 2.85
C PRO A 87 78.14 -0.62 2.54
N VAL A 88 77.80 0.40 1.74
CA VAL A 88 78.68 1.56 1.54
C VAL A 88 78.83 2.36 2.84
N GLY A 89 77.75 2.52 3.60
CA GLY A 89 77.78 3.12 4.94
C GLY A 89 78.56 2.28 5.95
N ARG A 90 78.38 0.95 5.97
CA ARG A 90 79.11 0.06 6.89
C ARG A 90 80.59 -0.10 6.54
N GLY A 91 80.95 -0.15 5.26
CA GLY A 91 82.33 -0.24 4.80
C GLY A 91 83.12 1.02 5.14
N LEU A 92 82.55 2.20 4.87
CA LEU A 92 83.15 3.49 5.23
C LEU A 92 83.28 3.66 6.75
N TYR A 93 82.32 3.14 7.52
CA TYR A 93 82.35 3.18 8.99
C TYR A 93 83.38 2.22 9.60
N ALA A 94 83.55 1.03 9.04
CA ALA A 94 84.48 0.03 9.56
C ALA A 94 85.95 0.34 9.20
N TYR A 95 86.22 0.87 8.00
CA TYR A 95 87.59 1.10 7.52
C TYR A 95 88.14 2.50 7.88
N LEU A 96 87.32 3.55 7.90
CA LEU A 96 87.78 4.91 8.23
C LEU A 96 87.48 5.32 9.68
N LEU A 97 86.29 4.98 10.20
CA LEU A 97 85.77 5.53 11.46
C LEU A 97 86.06 4.66 12.68
N ARG A 98 86.40 3.39 12.53
CA ARG A 98 86.72 2.51 13.67
C ARG A 98 88.03 2.87 14.38
N PRO A 99 89.17 3.12 13.69
CA PRO A 99 90.40 3.54 14.37
C PRO A 99 90.31 5.00 14.87
N LEU A 100 89.63 5.88 14.11
CA LEU A 100 89.43 7.26 14.53
C LEU A 100 88.43 7.36 15.70
N GLY A 101 87.44 6.48 15.73
CA GLY A 101 86.34 6.46 16.70
C GLY A 101 86.77 5.99 18.09
N GLU A 102 87.78 5.13 18.23
CA GLU A 102 88.31 4.77 19.55
C GLU A 102 89.15 5.89 20.16
N ALA A 103 89.94 6.60 19.35
CA ALA A 103 90.68 7.78 19.77
C ALA A 103 89.75 8.96 20.11
N LEU A 104 88.69 9.18 19.31
CA LEU A 104 87.69 10.23 19.54
C LEU A 104 86.67 9.87 20.62
N ALA A 105 86.37 8.58 20.88
CA ALA A 105 85.46 8.17 21.95
C ALA A 105 86.06 8.38 23.33
N TRP A 106 87.39 8.32 23.48
CA TRP A 106 88.06 8.68 24.73
C TRP A 106 87.95 10.18 25.01
N ALA A 107 88.10 11.04 23.99
CA ALA A 107 87.95 12.50 24.10
C ALA A 107 86.49 12.99 24.12
N GLY A 108 85.57 12.29 23.45
CA GLY A 108 84.20 12.72 23.19
C GLY A 108 83.15 12.25 24.20
N ARG A 109 83.47 11.26 25.07
CA ARG A 109 82.52 10.75 26.08
C ARG A 109 82.08 11.81 27.10
N GLY A 110 82.87 12.87 27.33
CA GLY A 110 82.50 13.97 28.23
C GLY A 110 81.63 15.06 27.60
N GLY A 111 81.99 15.56 26.41
CA GLY A 111 81.36 16.78 25.84
C GLY A 111 80.37 16.58 24.68
N MET A 112 80.44 15.45 23.97
CA MET A 112 79.85 15.39 22.62
C MET A 112 78.37 14.97 22.58
N ARG A 113 77.88 14.26 23.62
CA ARG A 113 76.46 13.82 23.70
C ARG A 113 75.48 14.98 23.90
N TYR A 114 75.90 16.06 24.56
CA TYR A 114 75.03 17.21 24.84
C TYR A 114 74.99 18.24 23.70
N LEU A 115 76.03 18.32 22.86
CA LEU A 115 76.10 19.33 21.78
C LEU A 115 75.70 18.81 20.39
N LEU A 116 76.08 17.57 20.02
CA LEU A 116 75.77 17.06 18.67
C LEU A 116 74.34 16.53 18.51
N ALA A 117 73.74 16.00 19.58
CA ALA A 117 72.36 15.51 19.53
C ALA A 117 71.33 16.61 19.18
N PRO A 118 71.36 17.83 19.77
CA PRO A 118 70.47 18.91 19.35
C PRO A 118 70.80 19.41 17.94
N LEU A 119 72.08 19.43 17.55
CA LEU A 119 72.48 19.92 16.23
C LEU A 119 72.01 18.98 15.10
N ALA A 120 72.20 17.67 15.24
CA ALA A 120 71.73 16.68 14.27
C ALA A 120 70.20 16.66 14.17
N LYS A 121 69.50 16.86 15.30
CA LYS A 121 68.05 16.96 15.35
C LYS A 121 67.56 18.25 14.69
N GLY A 122 68.29 19.35 14.84
CA GLY A 122 68.05 20.62 14.17
C GLY A 122 68.21 20.53 12.65
N VAL A 123 69.29 19.88 12.17
CA VAL A 123 69.50 19.66 10.73
C VAL A 123 68.44 18.74 10.12
N ALA A 124 68.07 17.66 10.81
CA ALA A 124 66.99 16.78 10.37
C ALA A 124 65.62 17.49 10.37
N TRP A 125 65.37 18.38 11.32
CA TRP A 125 64.17 19.21 11.35
C TRP A 125 64.16 20.20 10.19
N LEU A 126 65.28 20.87 9.91
CA LEU A 126 65.41 21.78 8.77
C LEU A 126 65.21 21.07 7.43
N LEU A 127 65.83 19.90 7.22
CA LEU A 127 65.62 19.09 6.02
C LEU A 127 64.17 18.65 5.87
N ARG A 128 63.53 18.25 6.97
CA ARG A 128 62.10 17.88 6.97
C ARG A 128 61.22 19.07 6.64
N VAL A 129 61.45 20.23 7.25
CA VAL A 129 60.70 21.46 6.99
C VAL A 129 60.92 21.90 5.55
N LEU A 130 62.14 21.87 5.04
CA LEU A 130 62.44 22.21 3.66
C LEU A 130 61.73 21.27 2.69
N ALA A 131 61.78 19.95 2.94
CA ALA A 131 61.04 18.98 2.12
C ALA A 131 59.53 19.19 2.18
N MET A 132 58.97 19.47 3.36
CA MET A 132 57.54 19.76 3.53
C MET A 132 57.16 21.05 2.78
N THR A 133 57.98 22.10 2.90
CA THR A 133 57.74 23.40 2.26
C THR A 133 58.00 23.35 0.76
N LEU A 134 58.89 22.52 0.25
CA LEU A 134 59.15 22.42 -1.19
C LEU A 134 58.18 21.48 -1.90
N PHE A 135 57.66 20.45 -1.20
CA PHE A 135 56.80 19.45 -1.83
C PHE A 135 55.32 19.66 -1.51
N VAL A 136 54.99 19.88 -0.23
CA VAL A 136 53.59 19.98 0.22
C VAL A 136 53.03 21.37 -0.07
N TRP A 137 53.80 22.42 0.16
CA TRP A 137 53.32 23.80 0.00
C TRP A 137 52.98 24.19 -1.45
N PRO A 138 53.78 23.83 -2.48
CA PRO A 138 53.41 24.09 -3.86
C PRO A 138 52.18 23.29 -4.29
N TRP A 139 52.05 22.06 -3.81
CA TRP A 139 50.87 21.23 -4.08
C TRP A 139 49.61 21.78 -3.40
N VAL A 140 49.71 22.21 -2.14
CA VAL A 140 48.62 22.87 -1.40
C VAL A 140 48.26 24.20 -2.04
N GLY A 141 49.25 24.96 -2.52
CA GLY A 141 49.06 26.18 -3.30
C GLY A 141 48.29 25.89 -4.59
N LEU A 142 48.73 24.90 -5.37
CA LEU A 142 48.05 24.47 -6.59
C LEU A 142 46.61 24.01 -6.30
N TRP A 143 46.41 23.25 -5.23
CA TRP A 143 45.08 22.80 -4.84
C TRP A 143 44.15 23.97 -4.47
N ARG A 144 44.66 24.90 -3.67
CA ARG A 144 43.86 25.99 -3.09
C ARG A 144 43.66 27.16 -4.05
N TYR A 145 44.64 27.44 -4.90
CA TYR A 145 44.60 28.55 -5.86
C TYR A 145 44.18 28.15 -7.28
N VAL A 146 44.24 26.86 -7.65
CA VAL A 146 43.86 26.42 -9.00
C VAL A 146 42.68 25.45 -8.96
N LEU A 147 42.78 24.32 -8.24
CA LEU A 147 41.70 23.31 -8.25
C LEU A 147 40.40 23.82 -7.61
N VAL A 148 40.48 24.46 -6.45
CA VAL A 148 39.29 25.00 -5.76
C VAL A 148 38.56 26.05 -6.61
N PRO A 149 39.22 27.08 -7.18
CA PRO A 149 38.52 28.05 -8.02
C PRO A 149 38.03 27.46 -9.34
N VAL A 150 38.79 26.55 -9.97
CA VAL A 150 38.33 25.86 -11.19
C VAL A 150 37.09 25.01 -10.90
N GLY A 151 37.08 24.25 -9.82
CA GLY A 151 35.92 23.47 -9.41
C GLY A 151 34.70 24.35 -9.10
N ARG A 152 34.92 25.50 -8.46
CA ARG A 152 33.85 26.47 -8.16
C ARG A 152 33.33 27.17 -9.43
N GLY A 153 34.21 27.46 -10.38
CA GLY A 153 33.87 28.00 -11.69
C GLY A 153 33.07 27.01 -12.54
N LEU A 154 33.46 25.73 -12.53
CA LEU A 154 32.75 24.67 -13.25
C LEU A 154 31.36 24.42 -12.64
N ALA A 155 31.25 24.43 -11.31
CA ALA A 155 29.97 24.31 -10.62
C ALA A 155 29.07 25.52 -10.89
N TRP A 156 29.62 26.73 -10.89
CA TRP A 156 28.89 27.94 -11.24
C TRP A 156 28.42 27.91 -12.70
N ALA A 157 29.29 27.52 -13.63
CA ALA A 157 28.94 27.37 -15.04
C ALA A 157 27.83 26.32 -15.23
N GLY A 158 27.89 25.18 -14.53
CA GLY A 158 26.83 24.17 -14.54
C GLY A 158 25.51 24.71 -13.99
N ALA A 159 25.56 25.46 -12.89
CA ALA A 159 24.38 26.07 -12.28
C ALA A 159 23.74 27.16 -13.16
N VAL A 160 24.56 28.01 -13.79
CA VAL A 160 24.13 29.03 -14.75
C VAL A 160 23.52 28.36 -15.98
N SER A 161 24.18 27.34 -16.54
CA SER A 161 23.65 26.58 -17.68
C SER A 161 22.28 25.96 -17.36
N TYR A 162 22.14 25.38 -16.17
CA TYR A 162 20.87 24.82 -15.71
C TYR A 162 19.78 25.90 -15.58
N ARG A 163 20.13 27.05 -15.00
CA ARG A 163 19.18 28.14 -14.75
C ARG A 163 18.75 28.86 -16.04
N TYR A 164 19.66 29.07 -16.97
CA TYR A 164 19.39 29.78 -18.22
C TYR A 164 18.89 28.90 -19.36
N VAL A 165 19.18 27.59 -19.36
CA VAL A 165 18.75 26.69 -20.45
C VAL A 165 17.63 25.76 -19.99
N LEU A 166 17.85 24.99 -18.93
CA LEU A 166 16.88 23.96 -18.52
C LEU A 166 15.59 24.56 -17.96
N THR A 167 15.69 25.66 -17.23
CA THR A 167 14.52 26.29 -16.58
C THR A 167 13.56 26.90 -17.60
N PRO A 168 13.98 27.74 -18.57
CA PRO A 168 13.06 28.27 -19.58
C PRO A 168 12.58 27.19 -20.55
N VAL A 169 13.40 26.20 -20.88
CA VAL A 169 12.96 25.07 -21.72
C VAL A 169 11.88 24.26 -21.00
N GLY A 170 12.07 23.96 -19.71
CA GLY A 170 11.06 23.29 -18.90
C GLY A 170 9.77 24.08 -18.78
N GLN A 171 9.87 25.41 -18.62
CA GLN A 171 8.72 26.30 -18.51
C GLN A 171 7.99 26.47 -19.85
N ALA A 172 8.71 26.49 -20.98
CA ALA A 172 8.14 26.52 -22.33
C ALA A 172 7.41 25.22 -22.68
N LEU A 173 7.97 24.06 -22.30
CA LEU A 173 7.32 22.75 -22.43
C LEU A 173 6.07 22.65 -21.54
N ALA A 174 6.14 23.15 -20.30
CA ALA A 174 4.99 23.21 -19.42
C ALA A 174 3.90 24.14 -19.95
N TRP A 175 4.28 25.30 -20.49
CA TRP A 175 3.35 26.26 -21.09
C TRP A 175 2.66 25.68 -22.33
N THR A 176 3.41 25.04 -23.22
CA THR A 176 2.85 24.40 -24.42
C THR A 176 1.93 23.23 -24.05
N GLY A 177 2.32 22.39 -23.07
CA GLY A 177 1.45 21.36 -22.51
C GLY A 177 0.17 21.92 -21.88
N ALA A 178 0.27 23.04 -21.15
CA ALA A 178 -0.87 23.71 -20.53
C ALA A 178 -1.81 24.35 -21.56
N LEU A 179 -1.26 25.00 -22.60
CA LEU A 179 -2.01 25.52 -23.74
C LEU A 179 -2.76 24.39 -24.44
N PHE A 180 -2.09 23.27 -24.72
CA PHE A 180 -2.69 22.10 -25.34
C PHE A 180 -3.82 21.51 -24.47
N TYR A 181 -3.60 21.41 -23.16
CA TYR A 181 -4.64 20.97 -22.22
C TYR A 181 -5.85 21.91 -22.20
N ARG A 182 -5.60 23.22 -22.14
CA ARG A 182 -6.65 24.23 -21.97
C ARG A 182 -7.48 24.45 -23.24
N TYR A 183 -6.85 24.42 -24.41
CA TYR A 183 -7.52 24.64 -25.70
C TYR A 183 -8.02 23.36 -26.38
N LEU A 184 -7.37 22.21 -26.16
CA LEU A 184 -7.78 20.97 -26.82
C LEU A 184 -8.48 20.00 -25.87
N LEU A 185 -7.90 19.69 -24.71
CA LEU A 185 -8.47 18.68 -23.81
C LEU A 185 -9.67 19.19 -23.02
N ARG A 186 -9.68 20.44 -22.55
CA ARG A 186 -10.80 20.97 -21.76
C ARG A 186 -12.12 21.05 -22.55
N PRO A 187 -12.16 21.56 -23.79
CA PRO A 187 -13.38 21.54 -24.59
C PRO A 187 -13.74 20.14 -25.09
N LEU A 188 -12.76 19.28 -25.44
CA LEU A 188 -13.06 17.89 -25.79
C LEU A 188 -13.61 17.12 -24.59
N GLY A 189 -13.03 17.28 -23.41
CA GLY A 189 -13.43 16.59 -22.19
C GLY A 189 -14.84 16.95 -21.76
N LEU A 190 -15.19 18.24 -21.79
CA LEU A 190 -16.55 18.70 -21.50
C LEU A 190 -17.56 18.28 -22.60
N GLY A 191 -17.15 18.32 -23.86
CA GLY A 191 -17.97 17.84 -24.98
C GLY A 191 -18.25 16.34 -24.89
N VAL A 192 -17.22 15.53 -24.72
CA VAL A 192 -17.32 14.07 -24.59
C VAL A 192 -18.08 13.69 -23.31
N TYR A 193 -17.84 14.38 -22.20
CA TYR A 193 -18.57 14.10 -20.96
C TYR A 193 -20.08 14.35 -21.14
N ARG A 194 -20.46 15.48 -21.76
CA ARG A 194 -21.86 15.85 -21.96
C ARG A 194 -22.57 15.03 -23.03
N TYR A 195 -21.86 14.60 -24.08
CA TYR A 195 -22.46 13.88 -25.20
C TYR A 195 -22.33 12.35 -25.13
N LEU A 196 -21.36 11.79 -24.39
CA LEU A 196 -21.13 10.34 -24.31
C LEU A 196 -21.33 9.78 -22.90
N LEU A 197 -20.77 10.42 -21.86
CA LEU A 197 -20.90 9.90 -20.49
C LEU A 197 -22.30 10.14 -19.90
N ALA A 198 -22.92 11.28 -20.19
CA ALA A 198 -24.28 11.54 -19.72
C ALA A 198 -25.31 10.50 -20.22
N PRO A 199 -25.38 10.16 -21.52
CA PRO A 199 -26.32 9.12 -21.99
C PRO A 199 -25.92 7.71 -21.53
N LEU A 200 -24.61 7.37 -21.46
CA LEU A 200 -24.18 6.07 -20.94
C LEU A 200 -24.49 5.90 -19.46
N GLY A 201 -24.29 6.94 -18.65
CA GLY A 201 -24.64 6.95 -17.24
C GLY A 201 -26.14 6.77 -17.03
N GLN A 202 -26.98 7.47 -17.81
CA GLN A 202 -28.43 7.30 -17.76
C GLN A 202 -28.85 5.89 -18.20
N ALA A 203 -28.26 5.34 -19.26
CA ALA A 203 -28.54 3.98 -19.71
C ALA A 203 -28.15 2.93 -18.66
N LEU A 204 -27.01 3.10 -17.99
CA LEU A 204 -26.55 2.20 -16.94
C LEU A 204 -27.44 2.27 -15.69
N VAL A 205 -27.84 3.47 -15.28
CA VAL A 205 -28.79 3.67 -14.16
C VAL A 205 -30.14 3.06 -14.50
N TRP A 206 -30.61 3.21 -15.75
CA TRP A 206 -31.85 2.63 -16.22
C TRP A 206 -31.78 1.10 -16.24
N ALA A 207 -30.68 0.53 -16.76
CA ALA A 207 -30.41 -0.90 -16.74
C ALA A 207 -30.37 -1.45 -15.30
N TRP A 208 -29.76 -0.73 -14.36
CA TRP A 208 -29.75 -1.09 -12.95
C TRP A 208 -31.15 -1.11 -12.34
N HIS A 209 -31.98 -0.11 -12.66
CA HIS A 209 -33.38 -0.08 -12.21
C HIS A 209 -34.23 -1.21 -12.80
N VAL A 210 -33.98 -1.59 -14.06
CA VAL A 210 -34.65 -2.72 -14.72
C VAL A 210 -34.21 -4.04 -14.06
N ALA A 211 -32.91 -4.24 -13.85
CA ALA A 211 -32.37 -5.40 -13.16
C ALA A 211 -32.98 -5.53 -11.75
N GLY A 212 -33.04 -4.44 -10.99
CA GLY A 212 -33.67 -4.43 -9.66
C GLY A 212 -35.18 -4.70 -9.67
N ARG A 213 -35.89 -4.44 -10.77
CA ARG A 213 -37.30 -4.85 -10.94
C ARG A 213 -37.41 -6.35 -11.23
N ILE A 214 -36.55 -6.88 -12.08
CA ILE A 214 -36.52 -8.30 -12.43
C ILE A 214 -36.17 -9.14 -11.21
N VAL A 215 -35.12 -8.77 -10.45
CA VAL A 215 -34.73 -9.47 -9.22
C VAL A 215 -35.86 -9.50 -8.20
N ARG A 216 -36.58 -8.38 -8.01
CA ARG A 216 -37.75 -8.34 -7.12
C ARG A 216 -38.91 -9.20 -7.60
N ALA A 217 -39.13 -9.29 -8.91
CA ALA A 217 -40.15 -10.15 -9.49
C ALA A 217 -39.80 -11.64 -9.26
N VAL A 218 -38.54 -12.02 -9.53
CA VAL A 218 -38.03 -13.37 -9.30
C VAL A 218 -38.12 -13.75 -7.82
N TRP A 219 -37.71 -12.86 -6.91
CA TRP A 219 -37.79 -13.10 -5.48
C TRP A 219 -39.21 -13.29 -4.97
N ARG A 220 -40.19 -12.56 -5.52
CA ARG A 220 -41.61 -12.79 -5.21
C ARG A 220 -42.09 -14.15 -5.70
N GLY A 221 -41.68 -14.57 -6.90
CA GLY A 221 -41.98 -15.89 -7.44
C GLY A 221 -41.43 -17.01 -6.55
N VAL A 222 -40.15 -16.93 -6.20
CA VAL A 222 -39.49 -17.91 -5.31
C VAL A 222 -40.15 -17.96 -3.94
N ARG A 223 -40.47 -16.80 -3.35
CA ARG A 223 -41.14 -16.75 -2.04
C ARG A 223 -42.55 -17.35 -2.08
N LEU A 224 -43.31 -17.09 -3.14
CA LEU A 224 -44.63 -17.68 -3.33
C LEU A 224 -44.54 -19.19 -3.52
N VAL A 225 -43.61 -19.67 -4.35
CA VAL A 225 -43.37 -21.11 -4.54
C VAL A 225 -42.97 -21.75 -3.21
N GLY A 226 -42.03 -21.17 -2.46
CA GLY A 226 -41.65 -21.69 -1.14
C GLY A 226 -42.82 -21.72 -0.14
N TRP A 227 -43.68 -20.69 -0.13
CA TRP A 227 -44.83 -20.65 0.74
C TRP A 227 -45.91 -21.67 0.36
N VAL A 228 -46.16 -21.86 -0.94
CA VAL A 228 -47.13 -22.85 -1.43
C VAL A 228 -46.62 -24.28 -1.25
N LEU A 229 -45.33 -24.52 -1.51
CA LEU A 229 -44.74 -25.86 -1.47
C LEU A 229 -44.44 -26.32 -0.04
N VAL A 230 -44.13 -25.42 0.89
CA VAL A 230 -43.70 -25.77 2.25
C VAL A 230 -44.67 -25.25 3.31
N GLY A 231 -45.15 -24.01 3.16
CA GLY A 231 -46.03 -23.37 4.15
C GLY A 231 -47.43 -24.01 4.22
N LEU A 232 -48.06 -24.27 3.08
CA LEU A 232 -49.37 -24.92 3.02
C LEU A 232 -49.37 -26.35 3.57
N PRO A 233 -48.48 -27.27 3.14
CA PRO A 233 -48.50 -28.64 3.67
C PRO A 233 -48.13 -28.69 5.15
N ALA A 234 -47.20 -27.84 5.63
CA ALA A 234 -46.88 -27.78 7.05
C ALA A 234 -48.08 -27.29 7.90
N ALA A 235 -48.83 -26.30 7.41
CA ALA A 235 -50.05 -25.82 8.09
C ALA A 235 -51.16 -26.88 8.09
N GLN A 236 -51.28 -27.66 7.01
CA GLN A 236 -52.24 -28.77 6.92
C GLN A 236 -51.87 -29.91 7.86
N VAL A 237 -50.60 -30.31 7.94
CA VAL A 237 -50.14 -31.35 8.90
C VAL A 237 -50.39 -30.91 10.33
N TYR A 238 -50.14 -29.63 10.67
CA TYR A 238 -50.45 -29.11 11.99
C TYR A 238 -51.95 -29.17 12.32
N ARG A 239 -52.81 -28.73 11.39
CA ARG A 239 -54.27 -28.75 11.59
C ARG A 239 -54.84 -30.17 11.61
N TYR A 240 -54.45 -31.03 10.68
CA TYR A 240 -55.02 -32.38 10.54
C TYR A 240 -54.42 -33.41 11.49
N VAL A 241 -53.21 -33.21 12.03
CA VAL A 241 -52.56 -34.21 12.89
C VAL A 241 -52.44 -33.71 14.33
N LEU A 242 -51.88 -32.52 14.57
CA LEU A 242 -51.68 -32.04 15.95
C LEU A 242 -52.99 -31.65 16.65
N THR A 243 -53.96 -31.11 15.92
CA THR A 243 -55.23 -30.70 16.52
C THR A 243 -56.05 -31.91 17.02
N PRO A 244 -56.30 -32.97 16.22
CA PRO A 244 -57.01 -34.15 16.73
C PRO A 244 -56.21 -34.91 17.79
N VAL A 245 -54.88 -34.99 17.68
CA VAL A 245 -54.05 -35.58 18.75
C VAL A 245 -54.19 -34.78 20.05
N GLY A 246 -54.22 -33.45 19.98
CA GLY A 246 -54.46 -32.59 21.14
C GLY A 246 -55.83 -32.84 21.78
N HIS A 247 -56.87 -33.03 20.96
CA HIS A 247 -58.19 -33.41 21.45
C HIS A 247 -58.17 -34.79 22.09
N VAL A 248 -57.58 -35.82 21.44
CA VAL A 248 -57.49 -37.19 21.97
C VAL A 248 -56.69 -37.25 23.27
N VAL A 249 -55.61 -36.49 23.42
CA VAL A 249 -54.80 -36.46 24.65
C VAL A 249 -55.56 -35.76 25.79
N ARG A 250 -56.17 -34.60 25.51
CA ARG A 250 -57.03 -33.90 26.46
C ARG A 250 -58.18 -34.80 26.90
N ASP A 251 -58.66 -35.55 25.94
CA ASP A 251 -59.59 -36.62 26.13
C ASP A 251 -58.96 -37.67 27.06
N VAL A 252 -57.98 -38.50 26.70
CA VAL A 252 -57.49 -39.56 27.60
C VAL A 252 -57.23 -39.09 29.05
N TRP A 253 -56.72 -37.86 29.21
CA TRP A 253 -56.60 -37.19 30.51
C TRP A 253 -57.90 -36.93 31.28
N ARG A 254 -59.03 -36.52 30.65
CA ARG A 254 -60.34 -36.35 31.36
C ARG A 254 -60.81 -37.66 31.97
N THR A 255 -60.58 -38.78 31.28
CA THR A 255 -61.08 -40.09 31.68
C THR A 255 -60.23 -40.62 32.81
N VAL A 256 -58.90 -40.58 32.68
CA VAL A 256 -57.98 -40.94 33.76
C VAL A 256 -58.28 -40.14 35.02
N ARG A 257 -58.50 -38.82 34.89
CA ARG A 257 -58.82 -37.97 36.03
C ARG A 257 -60.15 -38.35 36.68
N ASN A 258 -61.17 -38.69 35.91
CA ASN A 258 -62.47 -39.10 36.44
C ASN A 258 -62.38 -40.46 37.14
N THR A 259 -61.70 -41.43 36.55
CA THR A 259 -61.46 -42.75 37.16
C THR A 259 -60.67 -42.61 38.47
N VAL A 260 -59.63 -41.78 38.50
CA VAL A 260 -58.87 -41.51 39.75
C VAL A 260 -59.76 -40.86 40.81
N ARG A 261 -60.67 -39.95 40.43
CA ARG A 261 -61.61 -39.32 41.36
C ARG A 261 -62.62 -40.33 41.91
N GLU A 262 -63.14 -41.22 41.08
CA GLU A 262 -64.04 -42.30 41.48
C GLU A 262 -63.34 -43.27 42.43
N VAL A 263 -62.18 -43.80 42.05
CA VAL A 263 -61.39 -44.69 42.91
C VAL A 263 -61.03 -44.01 44.23
N ARG A 264 -60.66 -42.72 44.21
CA ARG A 264 -60.39 -41.97 45.44
C ARG A 264 -61.65 -41.79 46.29
N ALA A 265 -62.81 -41.55 45.68
CA ALA A 265 -64.08 -41.44 46.39
C ALA A 265 -64.48 -42.79 47.01
N GLU A 266 -64.30 -43.89 46.29
CA GLU A 266 -64.56 -45.26 46.73
C GLU A 266 -63.64 -45.64 47.90
N VAL A 267 -62.33 -45.40 47.76
CA VAL A 267 -61.33 -45.64 48.81
C VAL A 267 -61.60 -44.77 50.03
N ARG A 268 -61.95 -43.49 49.84
CA ARG A 268 -62.35 -42.61 50.94
C ARG A 268 -63.60 -43.11 51.63
N LYS A 269 -64.61 -43.57 50.88
CA LYS A 269 -65.86 -44.10 51.42
C LYS A 269 -65.63 -45.41 52.18
N ALA A 270 -64.72 -46.27 51.71
CA ALA A 270 -64.37 -47.52 52.37
C ALA A 270 -63.54 -47.29 53.64
N LEU A 271 -62.59 -46.35 53.63
CA LEU A 271 -61.71 -46.06 54.77
C LEU A 271 -62.35 -45.18 55.84
N PHE A 272 -63.19 -44.22 55.45
CA PHE A 272 -63.77 -43.23 56.37
C PHE A 272 -65.29 -43.35 56.55
N GLY A 273 -65.92 -44.36 55.92
CA GLY A 273 -67.38 -44.49 55.90
C GLY A 273 -68.05 -43.49 54.94
N SER A 274 -69.35 -43.70 54.68
CA SER A 274 -70.13 -42.75 53.89
C SER A 274 -70.17 -41.40 54.61
N PRO A 275 -69.81 -40.26 53.97
CA PRO A 275 -70.06 -38.97 54.57
C PRO A 275 -71.55 -38.88 54.91
N ALA A 276 -71.83 -38.42 56.13
CA ALA A 276 -73.17 -38.18 56.62
C ALA A 276 -73.90 -37.31 55.58
N ARG A 277 -75.09 -37.77 55.24
CA ARG A 277 -76.00 -37.18 54.26
C ARG A 277 -76.21 -35.70 54.60
N GLU A 278 -75.60 -34.82 53.83
CA GLU A 278 -75.82 -33.38 53.98
C GLU A 278 -77.11 -33.00 53.24
N PRO A 279 -78.04 -32.28 53.88
CA PRO A 279 -79.44 -32.18 53.49
C PRO A 279 -79.68 -31.28 52.27
N ALA A 280 -80.75 -31.59 51.55
CA ALA A 280 -81.22 -30.84 50.39
C ALA A 280 -81.67 -29.42 50.75
N ARG A 281 -80.91 -28.40 50.32
CA ARG A 281 -81.36 -27.06 49.88
C ARG A 281 -80.10 -26.25 49.54
N SER A 282 -79.96 -25.74 48.33
CA SER A 282 -80.69 -24.52 47.98
C SER A 282 -80.95 -24.43 46.48
N ARG A 283 -82.24 -24.46 46.17
CA ARG A 283 -82.85 -23.92 44.97
C ARG A 283 -82.63 -22.41 44.96
N ALA A 284 -81.59 -21.97 44.25
CA ALA A 284 -81.41 -20.60 43.82
C ALA A 284 -80.82 -20.70 42.40
N ARG A 285 -81.31 -20.06 41.35
CA ARG A 285 -82.34 -19.03 41.19
C ARG A 285 -82.54 -19.01 39.67
N THR A 286 -83.69 -19.45 39.20
CA THR A 286 -84.12 -19.25 37.81
C THR A 286 -84.42 -17.76 37.63
N LEU A 287 -83.51 -17.05 36.96
CA LEU A 287 -83.72 -15.74 36.35
C LEU A 287 -83.10 -15.88 34.96
N GLY A 288 -83.92 -16.05 33.93
CA GLY A 288 -84.29 -14.90 33.13
C GLY A 288 -84.20 -15.28 31.65
N SER A 289 -85.18 -16.06 31.20
CA SER A 289 -85.55 -16.16 29.80
C SER A 289 -86.22 -14.85 29.39
N THR A 290 -85.59 -14.09 28.52
CA THR A 290 -86.15 -13.01 27.69
C THR A 290 -85.07 -12.81 26.63
N THR A 291 -85.30 -12.93 25.33
CA THR A 291 -86.50 -12.68 24.55
C THR A 291 -86.32 -13.36 23.19
N ALA A 292 -87.40 -13.97 22.71
CA ALA A 292 -87.88 -14.04 21.32
C ALA A 292 -86.83 -13.93 20.19
N VAL A 293 -86.65 -14.97 19.37
CA VAL A 293 -87.51 -15.24 18.20
C VAL A 293 -87.81 -13.96 17.42
N GLY A 294 -87.09 -13.80 16.31
CA GLY A 294 -87.33 -12.79 15.30
C GLY A 294 -86.59 -13.20 14.05
N GLU A 295 -87.18 -14.15 13.32
CA GLU A 295 -86.91 -14.34 11.89
C GLU A 295 -86.87 -12.96 11.22
N THR A 296 -85.74 -12.64 10.59
CA THR A 296 -85.63 -11.51 9.66
C THR A 296 -85.34 -12.09 8.28
N PRO A 297 -86.36 -12.26 7.42
CA PRO A 297 -86.15 -12.21 6.00
C PRO A 297 -86.31 -10.79 5.48
N SER A 298 -85.59 -10.50 4.39
CA SER A 298 -85.75 -9.37 3.45
C SER A 298 -85.24 -7.98 3.86
N ALA A 299 -84.15 -7.54 3.22
CA ALA A 299 -84.25 -6.52 2.17
C ALA A 299 -82.90 -6.36 1.42
N PRO A 300 -82.90 -6.21 0.07
CA PRO A 300 -81.72 -5.93 -0.72
C PRO A 300 -81.45 -4.42 -0.79
N GLU A 301 -80.30 -3.96 -0.31
CA GLU A 301 -79.87 -2.57 -0.55
C GLU A 301 -79.24 -2.45 -1.94
N ILE A 302 -80.11 -2.26 -2.93
CA ILE A 302 -79.76 -1.64 -4.21
C ILE A 302 -79.96 -0.13 -4.00
N SER A 303 -78.90 0.59 -3.62
CA SER A 303 -78.92 2.05 -3.63
C SER A 303 -78.29 2.58 -4.91
N TRP A 304 -79.16 3.19 -5.71
CA TRP A 304 -78.87 3.89 -6.94
C TRP A 304 -78.04 5.16 -6.67
N ARG A 305 -76.80 5.22 -7.17
CA ARG A 305 -76.11 6.49 -7.46
C ARG A 305 -76.22 6.81 -8.95
N LYS A 306 -77.34 7.41 -9.31
CA LYS A 306 -77.50 8.41 -10.39
C LYS A 306 -77.46 9.77 -9.65
N ARG A 307 -76.99 10.90 -10.14
CA ARG A 307 -76.64 11.43 -11.47
C ARG A 307 -76.14 12.86 -11.18
N GLY A 308 -75.39 13.48 -12.08
CA GLY A 308 -75.16 14.92 -12.09
C GLY A 308 -73.74 15.27 -12.43
#